data_AF-A0A7C5FJR7-F1
#
_entry.id   AF-A0A7C5FJR7-F1
#
_cell.length_a   1.000
_cell.length_b   1.000
_cell.length_c   1.000
_cell.angle_alpha   90.00
_cell.angle_beta   90.00
_cell.angle_gamma   90.00
#
_symmetry.space_group_name_H-M   'P 1'
#
loop_
_entity.id
_entity.type
_entity.pdbx_description
1 polymer ?
#
loop_
_entity_poly.entity_id
_entity_poly.type
_entity_poly.pdbx_seq_one_letter_code
_entity_poly.pdbx_strand_id
1 'polypeptide(L)'
;MKLKEFKQLVRSEFGPGLQNATPANVREFLDRIQEEVFHGRLAERIVLDEPATSYEEVIKDFFNKILDAPPEEAIVGLWTLALDLSFAAIEYQYAERFATLFHDLDD
;
A
#
# COMPACT_ATOMS: atom_id res chain seq x y z
N MET A 1 -14.87 -2.33 0.34
CA MET A 1 -15.15 -0.93 -0.10
C MET A 1 -15.58 -0.97 -1.56
N LYS A 2 -16.55 -0.15 -2.00
CA LYS A 2 -16.92 -0.08 -3.43
C LYS A 2 -15.92 0.75 -4.21
N LEU A 3 -15.70 0.41 -5.49
CA LEU A 3 -14.69 1.10 -6.31
C LEU A 3 -14.97 2.60 -6.47
N LYS A 4 -16.25 3.01 -6.50
CA LYS A 4 -16.63 4.43 -6.60
C LYS A 4 -16.21 5.23 -5.36
N GLU A 5 -16.42 4.67 -4.17
CA GLU A 5 -16.05 5.28 -2.89
C GLU A 5 -14.54 5.41 -2.81
N PHE A 6 -13.82 4.35 -3.17
CA PHE A 6 -12.36 4.35 -3.23
C PHE A 6 -11.81 5.45 -4.14
N LYS A 7 -12.36 5.59 -5.36
CA LYS A 7 -11.94 6.65 -6.30
C LYS A 7 -12.19 8.05 -5.76
N GLN A 8 -13.28 8.27 -5.03
CA GLN A 8 -13.57 9.56 -4.39
C GLN A 8 -12.57 9.85 -3.28
N LEU A 9 -12.29 8.85 -2.46
CA LEU A 9 -11.34 8.95 -1.35
C LEU A 9 -9.91 9.25 -1.83
N VAL A 10 -9.44 8.55 -2.86
CA VAL A 10 -8.13 8.82 -3.49
C VAL A 10 -8.05 10.27 -4.01
N ARG A 11 -9.10 10.75 -4.65
CA ARG A 11 -9.12 12.12 -5.21
C ARG A 11 -9.25 13.20 -4.15
N SER A 12 -9.96 12.94 -3.06
CA SER A 12 -10.03 13.88 -1.94
C SER A 12 -8.70 13.98 -1.22
N GLU A 13 -7.98 12.87 -1.07
CA GLU A 13 -6.69 12.84 -0.39
C GLU A 13 -5.59 13.48 -1.23
N PHE A 14 -5.41 13.01 -2.46
CA PHE A 14 -4.22 13.31 -3.26
C PHE A 14 -4.49 14.29 -4.41
N GLY A 15 -5.73 14.68 -4.62
CA GLY A 15 -6.16 15.48 -5.76
C GLY A 15 -6.44 14.65 -7.03
N PRO A 16 -7.04 15.26 -8.07
CA PRO A 16 -7.48 14.58 -9.29
C PRO A 16 -6.38 13.83 -10.06
N GLY A 17 -5.12 14.25 -9.93
CA GLY A 17 -3.96 13.66 -10.59
C GLY A 17 -2.88 13.18 -9.62
N LEU A 18 -3.24 12.92 -8.36
CA LEU A 18 -2.30 12.54 -7.29
C LEU A 18 -1.21 13.58 -7.00
N GLN A 19 -1.39 14.84 -7.41
CA GLN A 19 -0.37 15.88 -7.29
C GLN A 19 0.01 16.23 -5.84
N ASN A 20 -0.84 15.88 -4.87
CA ASN A 20 -0.57 16.07 -3.45
C ASN A 20 -0.01 14.81 -2.78
N ALA A 21 0.22 13.73 -3.51
CA ALA A 21 0.77 12.50 -2.95
C ALA A 21 2.25 12.69 -2.58
N THR A 22 2.56 12.41 -1.32
CA THR A 22 3.91 12.42 -0.76
C THR A 22 4.15 11.08 -0.07
N PRO A 23 5.39 10.61 0.09
CA PRO A 23 5.63 9.33 0.76
C PRO A 23 4.98 9.23 2.15
N ALA A 24 5.05 10.31 2.94
CA ALA A 24 4.45 10.36 4.26
C ALA A 24 2.92 10.19 4.23
N ASN A 25 2.20 10.99 3.42
CA ASN A 25 0.74 10.91 3.40
C ASN A 25 0.21 9.66 2.67
N VAL A 26 0.99 9.08 1.75
CA VAL A 26 0.66 7.81 1.12
C VAL A 26 0.69 6.69 2.15
N ARG A 27 1.70 6.66 3.03
CA ARG A 27 1.77 5.70 4.13
C ARG A 27 0.55 5.81 5.06
N GLU A 28 0.27 7.02 5.54
CA GLU A 28 -0.89 7.28 6.40
C GLU A 28 -2.21 6.88 5.75
N PHE A 29 -2.37 7.18 4.46
CA PHE A 29 -3.56 6.79 3.70
C PHE A 29 -3.71 5.26 3.62
N LEU A 30 -2.63 4.53 3.30
CA LEU A 30 -2.66 3.08 3.16
C LEU A 30 -2.97 2.39 4.51
N ASP A 31 -2.39 2.90 5.61
CA ASP A 31 -2.67 2.40 6.95
C ASP A 31 -4.17 2.55 7.28
N ARG A 32 -4.79 3.71 6.97
CA ARG A 32 -6.25 3.92 7.15
C ARG A 32 -7.09 2.99 6.28
N ILE A 33 -6.71 2.76 5.02
CA ILE A 33 -7.44 1.84 4.13
C ILE A 33 -7.38 0.41 4.67
N GLN A 34 -6.22 -0.04 5.16
CA GLN A 34 -6.11 -1.35 5.80
C GLN A 34 -7.01 -1.43 7.02
N GLU A 35 -6.98 -0.43 7.91
CA GLU A 35 -7.86 -0.38 9.07
C GLU A 35 -9.35 -0.48 8.70
N GLU A 36 -9.83 0.29 7.74
CA GLU A 36 -11.25 0.23 7.32
C GLU A 36 -11.64 -1.13 6.74
N VAL A 37 -10.74 -1.79 6.00
CA VAL A 37 -10.98 -3.11 5.42
C VAL A 37 -10.93 -4.22 6.47
N PHE A 38 -10.01 -4.14 7.43
CA PHE A 38 -9.82 -5.16 8.48
C PHE A 38 -10.80 -5.01 9.65
N HIS A 39 -11.06 -3.79 10.12
CA HIS A 39 -11.94 -3.56 11.29
C HIS A 39 -13.42 -3.89 11.01
N GLY A 40 -13.86 -3.88 9.75
CA GLY A 40 -15.19 -4.35 9.38
C GLY A 40 -15.46 -5.84 9.68
N ARG A 41 -14.42 -6.63 9.99
CA ARG A 41 -14.51 -8.08 10.26
C ARG A 41 -14.24 -8.48 11.73
N LEU A 42 -13.88 -7.54 12.60
CA LEU A 42 -13.33 -7.84 13.95
C LEU A 42 -14.40 -7.99 15.06
N ALA A 43 -15.51 -8.66 14.78
CA ALA A 43 -16.49 -9.03 15.81
C ALA A 43 -16.18 -10.39 16.48
N GLU A 44 -15.18 -11.12 16.00
CA GLU A 44 -14.91 -12.52 16.40
C GLU A 44 -13.43 -12.76 16.75
N ARG A 45 -13.16 -13.92 17.36
CA ARG A 45 -11.84 -14.38 17.75
C ARG A 45 -10.88 -14.38 16.55
N ILE A 46 -9.79 -13.62 16.66
CA ILE A 46 -8.71 -13.61 15.67
C ILE A 46 -7.91 -14.90 15.81
N VAL A 47 -7.85 -15.69 14.72
CA VAL A 47 -6.91 -16.80 14.57
C VAL A 47 -5.88 -16.35 13.55
N LEU A 48 -4.62 -16.24 13.98
CA LEU A 48 -3.49 -16.00 13.09
C LEU A 48 -3.03 -17.36 12.54
N ASP A 49 -3.63 -17.77 11.43
CA ASP A 49 -3.24 -18.95 10.65
C ASP A 49 -2.55 -18.49 9.37
N GLU A 50 -1.29 -18.05 9.51
CA GLU A 50 -0.46 -17.58 8.40
C GLU A 50 0.55 -18.67 8.03
N PRO A 51 0.27 -19.50 7.01
CA PRO A 51 1.16 -20.58 6.60
C PRO A 51 2.39 -20.10 5.83
N ALA A 52 2.39 -18.83 5.36
CA ALA A 52 3.53 -18.27 4.65
C ALA A 52 4.72 -18.09 5.58
N THR A 53 5.88 -18.60 5.16
CA THR A 53 7.14 -18.53 5.90
C THR A 53 8.05 -17.43 5.40
N SER A 54 7.69 -16.79 4.29
CA SER A 54 8.47 -15.71 3.67
C SER A 54 7.58 -14.63 3.09
N TYR A 55 8.13 -13.42 2.98
CA TYR A 55 7.47 -12.30 2.30
C TYR A 55 7.15 -12.62 0.83
N GLU A 56 8.02 -13.37 0.16
CA GLU A 56 7.78 -13.82 -1.21
C GLU A 56 6.53 -14.71 -1.32
N GLU A 57 6.35 -15.63 -0.37
CA GLU A 57 5.14 -16.46 -0.30
C GLU A 57 3.89 -15.63 -0.03
N VAL A 58 3.95 -14.63 0.84
CA VAL A 58 2.84 -13.69 1.10
C VAL A 58 2.46 -12.94 -0.18
N ILE A 59 3.43 -12.44 -0.93
CA ILE A 59 3.18 -11.72 -2.19
C ILE A 59 2.56 -12.64 -3.25
N LYS A 60 3.07 -13.87 -3.40
CA LYS A 60 2.52 -14.86 -4.31
C LYS A 60 1.08 -15.22 -3.96
N ASP A 61 0.82 -15.45 -2.68
CA ASP A 61 -0.52 -15.77 -2.17
C ASP A 61 -1.48 -14.60 -2.37
N PHE A 62 -1.05 -13.35 -2.12
CA PHE A 62 -1.83 -12.16 -2.46
C PHE A 62 -2.24 -12.13 -3.93
N PHE A 63 -1.28 -12.27 -4.85
CA PHE A 63 -1.57 -12.23 -6.29
C PHE A 63 -2.48 -13.39 -6.71
N ASN A 64 -2.30 -14.57 -6.13
CA ASN A 64 -3.17 -15.71 -6.38
C ASN A 64 -4.61 -15.42 -5.92
N LYS A 65 -4.80 -14.92 -4.70
CA LYS A 65 -6.11 -14.55 -4.15
C LYS A 65 -6.81 -13.45 -4.95
N ILE A 66 -6.06 -12.51 -5.52
CA ILE A 66 -6.61 -11.41 -6.33
C ILE A 66 -7.24 -11.92 -7.64
N LEU A 67 -6.74 -13.01 -8.22
CA LEU A 67 -7.31 -13.58 -9.45
C LEU A 67 -8.74 -14.08 -9.25
N ASP A 68 -9.06 -14.56 -8.06
CA ASP A 68 -10.38 -15.09 -7.69
C ASP A 68 -11.30 -14.03 -7.05
N ALA A 69 -10.77 -12.84 -6.76
CA ALA A 69 -11.53 -11.77 -6.10
C ALA A 69 -12.53 -11.09 -7.04
N PRO A 70 -13.63 -10.51 -6.52
CA PRO A 70 -14.52 -9.66 -7.30
C PRO A 70 -13.74 -8.52 -7.99
N PRO A 71 -14.04 -8.16 -9.25
CA PRO A 71 -13.24 -7.19 -10.00
C PRO A 71 -13.03 -5.84 -9.30
N GLU A 72 -14.05 -5.35 -8.59
CA GLU A 72 -13.93 -4.10 -7.83
C GLU A 72 -12.94 -4.21 -6.67
N GLU A 73 -12.97 -5.33 -5.94
CA GLU A 73 -12.07 -5.59 -4.81
C GLU A 73 -10.63 -5.82 -5.32
N ALA A 74 -10.48 -6.58 -6.41
CA ALA A 74 -9.21 -6.82 -7.06
C ALA A 74 -8.53 -5.52 -7.50
N ILE A 75 -9.27 -4.60 -8.13
CA ILE A 75 -8.73 -3.30 -8.56
C ILE A 75 -8.26 -2.47 -7.36
N VAL A 76 -9.02 -2.43 -6.27
CA VAL A 76 -8.63 -1.69 -5.06
C VAL A 76 -7.34 -2.27 -4.48
N GLY A 77 -7.27 -3.59 -4.29
CA GLY A 77 -6.10 -4.26 -3.72
C GLY A 77 -4.85 -4.12 -4.59
N LEU A 78 -4.99 -4.27 -5.91
CA LEU A 78 -3.86 -4.09 -6.84
C LEU A 78 -3.38 -2.64 -6.87
N TRP A 79 -4.30 -1.68 -6.84
CA TRP A 79 -3.95 -0.27 -6.88
C TRP A 79 -3.21 0.17 -5.61
N THR A 80 -3.67 -0.27 -4.43
CA THR A 80 -3.02 0.07 -3.15
C THR A 80 -1.64 -0.56 -3.05
N LEU A 81 -1.47 -1.83 -3.46
CA LEU A 81 -0.15 -2.47 -3.52
C LEU A 81 0.79 -1.73 -4.48
N ALA A 82 0.31 -1.38 -5.68
CA ALA A 82 1.11 -0.66 -6.65
C ALA A 82 1.54 0.72 -6.13
N LEU A 83 0.66 1.42 -5.41
CA LEU A 83 0.97 2.71 -4.81
C LEU A 83 2.05 2.56 -3.73
N ASP A 84 1.90 1.60 -2.82
CA ASP A 84 2.87 1.32 -1.75
C ASP A 84 4.27 1.05 -2.30
N LEU A 85 4.37 0.10 -3.25
CA LEU A 85 5.64 -0.27 -3.87
C LEU A 85 6.28 0.91 -4.63
N SER A 86 5.48 1.73 -5.31
CA SER A 86 6.00 2.87 -6.07
C SER A 86 6.58 3.94 -5.16
N PHE A 87 5.91 4.26 -4.05
CA PHE A 87 6.39 5.27 -3.11
C PHE A 87 7.54 4.78 -2.24
N ALA A 88 7.56 3.50 -1.85
CA ALA A 88 8.71 2.88 -1.20
C ALA A 88 9.97 2.92 -2.08
N ALA A 89 9.83 2.66 -3.38
CA ALA A 89 10.94 2.77 -4.34
C ALA A 89 11.44 4.21 -4.50
N ILE A 90 10.54 5.19 -4.50
CA ILE A 90 10.89 6.62 -4.54
C ILE A 90 11.69 7.01 -3.28
N GLU A 91 11.23 6.60 -2.09
CA GLU A 91 11.95 6.87 -0.83
C GLU A 91 13.33 6.22 -0.80
N TYR A 92 13.44 4.98 -1.26
CA TYR A 92 14.72 4.29 -1.37
C TYR A 92 15.70 5.06 -2.26
N GLN A 93 15.25 5.53 -3.43
CA GLN A 93 16.08 6.33 -4.32
C GLN A 93 16.53 7.66 -3.69
N TYR A 94 15.67 8.32 -2.92
CA TYR A 94 16.06 9.52 -2.18
C TYR A 94 17.10 9.21 -1.11
N ALA A 95 16.92 8.11 -0.36
CA ALA A 95 17.87 7.69 0.67
C ALA A 95 19.26 7.40 0.09
N GLU A 96 19.36 6.70 -1.04
CA GLU A 96 20.64 6.46 -1.73
C GLU A 96 21.33 7.77 -2.15
N ARG A 97 20.56 8.72 -2.70
CA ARG A 97 21.10 10.04 -3.08
C ARG A 97 21.61 10.83 -1.89
N PHE A 98 20.86 10.85 -0.79
CA PHE A 98 21.30 11.50 0.44
C PHE A 98 22.56 10.85 1.00
N ALA A 99 22.62 9.52 1.07
CA ALA A 99 23.79 8.79 1.54
C ALA A 99 25.05 9.16 0.75
N THR A 100 24.94 9.31 -0.57
CA THR A 100 26.06 9.74 -1.44
C THR A 100 26.51 11.17 -1.09
N LEU A 101 25.57 12.11 -0.92
CA LEU A 101 25.88 13.51 -0.59
C LEU A 101 26.57 13.69 0.77
N PHE A 102 26.24 12.85 1.75
CA PHE A 102 26.88 12.89 3.07
C PHE A 102 28.22 12.17 3.08
N HIS A 103 28.40 11.15 2.25
CA HIS A 103 29.71 10.50 2.10
C HIS A 103 30.76 11.45 1.49
N ASP A 104 30.35 12.33 0.57
CA ASP A 104 31.20 13.37 -0.03
C ASP A 104 31.56 14.52 0.95
N LEU A 105 30.90 14.63 2.10
CA LEU A 105 31.16 15.66 3.12
C LEU A 105 32.13 15.19 4.23
N ASP A 106 32.37 13.88 4.34
CA ASP A 106 33.22 13.26 5.35
C ASP A 106 34.65 12.94 4.84
N ASP A 107 34.98 13.32 3.58
CA ASP A 107 36.32 13.30 2.96
C ASP A 107 36.90 14.72 2.78
#